data_AF-A0A257A0E1-F1
#
_entry.id   AF-A0A257A0E1-F1
#
_cell.length_a   1.000
_cell.length_b   1.000
_cell.length_c   1.000
_cell.angle_alpha   90.00
_cell.angle_beta   90.00
_cell.angle_gamma   90.00
#
_symmetry.space_group_name_H-M   'P 1'
#
loop_
_entity.id
_entity.type
_entity.pdbx_description
1 polymer ?
#
loop_
_entity_poly.entity_id
_entity_poly.type
_entity_poly.pdbx_seq_one_letter_code
_entity_poly.pdbx_strand_id
1 'polypeptide(L)' 'MNEELKVKKIENGIVLDHLPAGKSPDIMKILGVDNQTEETISILMNVSSTRQN' A
#
# COMPACT_ATOMS: atom_id res chain seq x y z
N MET A 1 22.38 -1.95 5.04
CA MET A 1 21.68 -1.12 4.04
C MET A 1 20.75 -0.23 4.85
N ASN A 2 20.81 1.09 4.69
CA ASN A 2 19.85 1.95 5.38
C ASN A 2 18.45 1.64 4.84
N GLU A 3 17.50 1.43 5.75
CA GLU A 3 16.10 1.32 5.40
C GLU A 3 15.62 2.71 4.97
N GLU A 4 15.56 2.93 3.66
CA GLU A 4 14.97 4.15 3.13
C GLU A 4 13.46 4.00 3.05
N LEU A 5 12.76 5.02 3.54
CA LEU A 5 11.32 5.13 3.39
C LEU A 5 10.97 5.30 1.91
N LYS A 6 10.35 4.27 1.33
CA LYS A 6 9.92 4.28 -0.08
C LYS A 6 8.77 5.25 -0.36
N VAL A 7 8.03 5.63 0.68
CA VAL A 7 6.91 6.57 0.60
C VAL A 7 6.94 7.54 1.77
N LYS A 8 6.39 8.74 1.55
CA LYS A 8 6.20 9.71 2.63
C LYS A 8 5.19 9.17 3.64
N LYS A 9 5.36 9.59 4.90
CA LYS A 9 4.41 9.27 5.97
C LYS A 9 3.01 9.84 5.64
N ILE A 10 1.98 9.05 5.90
CA ILE A 10 0.58 9.49 5.83
C ILE A 10 0.25 10.21 7.15
N GLU A 11 -0.13 11.49 7.07
CA GLU A 11 -0.51 12.28 8.25
C GLU A 11 -1.98 12.07 8.65
N ASN A 12 -2.89 11.98 7.67
CA ASN A 12 -4.31 11.67 7.90
C ASN A 12 -4.78 10.69 6.82
N GLY A 13 -5.10 9.47 7.22
CA GLY A 13 -5.55 8.44 6.28
C GLY A 13 -5.46 7.04 6.86
N ILE A 14 -5.58 6.05 5.98
CA ILE A 14 -5.56 4.63 6.34
C ILE A 14 -4.30 3.99 5.77
N VAL A 15 -3.62 3.19 6.58
CA VAL A 15 -2.48 2.37 6.14
C VAL A 15 -2.89 0.91 6.21
N LEU A 16 -2.99 0.26 5.05
CA LEU A 16 -3.19 -1.18 4.93
C LEU A 16 -1.84 -1.85 4.73
N ASP A 17 -1.31 -2.44 5.80
CA ASP A 17 0.01 -3.08 5.80
C ASP A 17 -0.11 -4.60 5.98
N HIS A 18 0.97 -5.32 5.65
CA HIS A 18 1.07 -6.78 5.75
C HIS A 18 0.05 -7.55 4.90
N LEU A 19 -0.34 -6.99 3.76
CA LEU A 19 -1.17 -7.69 2.78
C LEU A 19 -0.36 -8.77 2.07
N PRO A 20 -0.98 -9.91 1.68
CA PRO A 20 -0.28 -10.92 0.88
C PRO A 20 0.31 -10.32 -0.39
N ALA A 21 1.49 -10.82 -0.78
CA ALA A 21 2.20 -10.34 -1.97
C ALA A 21 1.29 -10.40 -3.22
N GLY A 22 1.34 -9.35 -4.03
CA GLY A 22 0.54 -9.25 -5.26
C GLY A 22 -0.95 -8.91 -5.09
N LYS A 23 -1.47 -8.76 -3.86
CA LYS A 23 -2.92 -8.58 -3.63
C LYS A 23 -3.43 -7.14 -3.61
N SER A 24 -2.56 -6.14 -3.71
CA SER A 24 -2.97 -4.73 -3.70
C SER A 24 -4.01 -4.38 -4.79
N PRO A 25 -3.94 -4.88 -6.04
CA PRO A 25 -4.98 -4.60 -7.06
C PRO A 25 -6.37 -5.16 -6.72
N ASP A 26 -6.45 -6.35 -6.10
CA ASP A 26 -7.71 -6.94 -5.65
C ASP A 26 -8.35 -6.06 -4.56
N ILE A 27 -7.54 -5.54 -3.63
CA ILE A 27 -7.98 -4.65 -2.55
C ILE A 27 -8.49 -3.32 -3.09
N MET A 28 -7.79 -2.69 -4.04
CA MET A 28 -8.27 -1.45 -4.68
C MET A 28 -9.68 -1.63 -5.26
N LYS A 29 -9.91 -2.76 -5.95
CA LYS A 29 -11.21 -3.08 -6.54
C LYS A 29 -12.30 -3.23 -5.48
N ILE A 30 -12.01 -3.91 -4.37
CA ILE A 30 -12.96 -4.10 -3.26
C ILE A 30 -13.29 -2.77 -2.58
N LEU A 31 -12.31 -1.89 -2.43
CA LEU A 31 -12.50 -0.56 -1.86
C LEU A 31 -13.16 0.44 -2.82
N GLY A 32 -13.41 0.04 -4.08
CA GLY A 32 -14.02 0.92 -5.08
C GLY A 32 -13.08 2.04 -5.56
N VAL A 33 -11.77 1.83 -5.49
CA VAL A 33 -10.80 2.78 -6.04
C VAL A 33 -10.82 2.70 -7.56
N ASP A 34 -11.07 3.83 -8.20
CA ASP A 34 -11.22 3.96 -9.64
C ASP A 34 -10.70 5.30 -10.17
N ASN A 35 -11.07 5.66 -11.40
CA ASN A 35 -10.64 6.90 -12.05
C ASN A 35 -11.33 8.17 -11.52
N GLN A 36 -12.31 8.04 -10.62
CA GLN A 36 -12.97 9.16 -9.95
C GLN A 36 -12.41 9.37 -8.54
N THR A 37 -11.51 8.51 -8.06
CA THR A 37 -10.89 8.66 -6.75
C THR A 37 -9.98 9.89 -6.73
N GLU A 38 -10.29 10.84 -5.85
CA GLU A 38 -9.57 12.11 -5.73
C GLU A 38 -8.42 12.02 -4.70
N GLU A 39 -8.50 11.07 -3.78
CA GLU A 39 -7.49 10.85 -2.75
C GLU A 39 -6.17 10.36 -3.35
N THR A 40 -5.05 10.86 -2.80
CA THR A 40 -3.73 10.34 -3.15
C THR A 40 -3.54 8.96 -2.55
N ILE A 41 -3.26 7.97 -3.42
CA ILE A 41 -3.01 6.59 -3.02
C ILE A 41 -1.55 6.24 -3.29
N SER A 42 -0.88 5.69 -2.28
CA SER A 42 0.44 5.09 -2.42
C SER A 42 0.33 3.57 -2.33
N ILE A 43 0.87 2.84 -3.32
CA ILE A 43 0.86 1.37 -3.34
C ILE A 43 2.28 0.85 -3.41
N LEU A 44 2.62 0.02 -2.43
CA LEU A 44 3.82 -0.79 -2.46
C LEU A 44 3.38 -2.24 -2.56
N MET A 45 4.01 -2.97 -3.48
CA MET A 45 3.67 -4.37 -3.74
C MET A 45 4.96 -5.17 -3.88
N ASN A 46 4.95 -6.41 -3.38
CA ASN A 46 6.10 -7.33 -3.41
C ASN A 46 7.35 -6.73 -2.73
N VAL A 47 7.14 -5.93 -1.68
CA VAL A 47 8.23 -5.42 -0.85
C VAL A 47 8.62 -6.47 0.18
N SER A 48 9.91 -6.57 0.49
CA SER A 48 10.41 -7.43 1.56
C SER A 48 9.76 -7.06 2.89
N SER A 49 9.28 -8.06 3.64
CA SER A 49 8.71 -7.88 4.97
C SER A 49 9.20 -8.99 5.89
N THR A 50 9.66 -8.64 7.08
CA THR A 50 10.09 -9.60 8.10
C THR A 50 8.93 -10.40 8.70
N ARG A 51 7.68 -9.96 8.49
CA ARG A 51 6.47 -10.62 8.99
C ARG A 51 5.85 -11.64 8.03
N GLN A 52 6.25 -11.62 6.77
CA GLN A 52 5.72 -12.52 5.74
C GLN A 52 6.80 -13.46 5.19
N ASN A 53 7.70 -13.88 6.07
CA ASN A 53 8.61 -15.00 5.81
C ASN A 53 7.84 -16.32 5.70
#